data_AF-A0A067CCK7-F1
#
_entry.id   AF-A0A067CCK7-F1
#
_cell.length_a   1.000
_cell.length_b   1.000
_cell.length_c   1.000
_cell.angle_alpha   90.00
_cell.angle_beta   90.00
_cell.angle_gamma   90.00
#
_symmetry.space_group_name_H-M   'P 1'
#
loop_
_entity.id
_entity.type
_entity.pdbx_description
1 polymer ?
#
loop_
_entity_poly.entity_id
_entity_poly.type
_entity_poly.pdbx_seq_one_letter_code
_entity_poly.pdbx_strand_id
1 'polypeptide(L)'
;MEDDHVAARLAQETVETLAEMGCRLVCIDFDATFVKVHTNGEWSQSAADLALHVRAYFRYLCPLLTEKSQLTVALVTFSPQRELIEAVLQLCFDPSVADKILLRCNDSSWTIHASDAEAFTGIDAHHLRLDRKSKVSYVVSAGLAACKSQQADPANYFILHEAIKSCDVLLIDDCPDNVTIASQCGIPGLHFEPASFRARLLALDKHEPSRRRRQKLAKALSRRLQQPVTLQIVCASPTKPTKPMSRPRMGFCTPSPVTKLKVTSRVGRPRSKRCTKFRILPERVAIKDEGASDTSFSLPSVLTWTTADAE
;
A
#
# COMPACT_ATOMS: atom_id res chain seq x y z
N MET A 1 28.68 17.59 0.67
CA MET A 1 29.05 17.05 -0.66
C MET A 1 29.09 15.54 -0.69
N GLU A 2 29.97 14.84 0.03
CA GLU A 2 30.00 13.36 0.02
C GLU A 2 28.71 12.75 0.61
N ASP A 3 28.26 13.27 1.75
CA ASP A 3 27.00 12.87 2.39
C ASP A 3 25.76 13.09 1.49
N ASP A 4 25.78 14.14 0.66
CA ASP A 4 24.67 14.46 -0.25
C ASP A 4 24.59 13.45 -1.41
N HIS A 5 25.74 13.05 -1.96
CA HIS A 5 25.78 12.02 -3.01
C HIS A 5 25.33 10.66 -2.48
N VAL A 6 25.74 10.31 -1.25
CA VAL A 6 25.28 9.08 -0.59
C VAL A 6 23.76 9.14 -0.36
N ALA A 7 23.24 10.27 0.13
CA ALA A 7 21.83 10.47 0.36
C ALA A 7 21.00 10.38 -0.93
N ALA A 8 21.44 11.04 -2.01
CA ALA A 8 20.77 11.02 -3.30
C ALA A 8 20.73 9.61 -3.91
N ARG A 9 21.85 8.88 -3.88
CA ARG A 9 21.89 7.49 -4.35
C ARG A 9 20.96 6.59 -3.53
N LEU A 10 20.99 6.72 -2.20
CA LEU A 10 20.10 5.94 -1.34
C LEU A 10 18.62 6.25 -1.62
N ALA A 11 18.28 7.51 -1.86
CA ALA A 11 16.92 7.91 -2.20
C ALA A 11 16.45 7.27 -3.52
N GLN A 12 17.30 7.26 -4.55
CA GLN A 12 17.02 6.61 -5.83
C GLN A 12 16.76 5.10 -5.66
N GLU A 13 17.66 4.39 -4.96
CA GLU A 13 17.51 2.96 -4.67
C GLU A 13 16.22 2.69 -3.87
N THR A 14 15.87 3.56 -2.92
CA THR A 14 14.63 3.46 -2.16
C THR A 14 13.40 3.56 -3.06
N VAL A 15 13.32 4.56 -3.93
CA VAL A 15 12.15 4.74 -4.82
C VAL A 15 11.98 3.54 -5.75
N GLU A 16 13.07 3.01 -6.30
CA GLU A 16 13.05 1.81 -7.14
C GLU A 16 12.53 0.60 -6.36
N THR A 17 13.08 0.37 -5.16
CA THR A 17 12.65 -0.73 -4.29
C THR A 17 11.17 -0.61 -3.93
N LEU A 18 10.70 0.59 -3.57
CA LEU A 18 9.29 0.81 -3.21
C LEU A 18 8.34 0.62 -4.40
N ALA A 19 8.74 1.07 -5.59
CA ALA A 19 7.98 0.86 -6.81
C ALA A 19 7.91 -0.63 -7.19
N GLU A 20 9.02 -1.36 -7.04
CA GLU A 20 9.08 -2.81 -7.24
C GLU A 20 8.30 -3.58 -6.19
N MET A 21 8.25 -3.10 -4.95
CA MET A 21 7.37 -3.62 -3.91
C MET A 21 5.91 -3.28 -4.17
N GLY A 22 5.58 -2.42 -5.14
CA GLY A 22 4.19 -2.02 -5.41
C GLY A 22 3.61 -1.21 -4.26
N CYS A 23 4.47 -0.42 -3.61
CA CYS A 23 4.04 0.65 -2.72
C CYS A 23 3.24 1.67 -3.54
N ARG A 24 2.21 2.23 -2.90
CA ARG A 24 1.37 3.28 -3.46
C ARG A 24 1.34 4.52 -2.59
N LEU A 25 1.63 4.39 -1.30
CA LEU A 25 1.71 5.50 -0.36
C LEU A 25 2.89 5.29 0.59
N VAL A 26 3.74 6.28 0.70
CA VAL A 26 4.81 6.35 1.71
C VAL A 26 4.41 7.40 2.74
N CYS A 27 4.14 6.95 3.96
CA CYS A 27 3.90 7.80 5.11
C CYS A 27 5.22 7.98 5.86
N ILE A 28 5.64 9.23 6.05
CA ILE A 28 6.90 9.59 6.69
C ILE A 28 6.57 10.37 7.95
N ASP A 29 7.10 9.93 9.10
CA ASP A 29 7.02 10.71 10.32
C ASP A 29 7.87 11.98 10.23
N PHE A 30 7.51 13.00 11.01
CA PHE A 30 8.17 14.30 10.94
C PHE A 30 9.34 14.42 11.93
N ASP A 31 9.07 14.32 13.22
CA ASP A 31 10.02 14.60 14.31
C ASP A 31 11.06 13.50 14.42
N ALA A 32 12.35 13.85 14.52
CA ALA A 32 13.46 12.89 14.53
C ALA A 32 13.52 11.91 13.32
N THR A 33 12.54 11.91 12.43
CA THR A 33 12.48 11.18 11.17
C THR A 33 12.78 12.13 10.00
N PHE A 34 11.80 12.90 9.50
CA PHE A 34 11.99 13.83 8.39
C PHE A 34 12.98 14.96 8.73
N VAL A 35 12.81 15.57 9.91
CA VAL A 35 13.78 16.48 10.51
C VAL A 35 14.69 15.71 11.48
N LYS A 36 15.91 16.20 11.69
CA LYS A 36 16.88 15.59 12.62
C LYS A 36 16.52 15.80 14.09
N VAL A 37 15.73 16.83 14.39
CA VAL A 37 15.40 17.27 15.74
C VAL A 37 14.01 16.80 16.13
N HIS A 38 13.78 16.67 17.44
CA HIS A 38 12.47 16.40 18.00
C HIS A 38 11.84 17.72 18.45
N THR A 39 10.77 18.17 17.80
CA THR A 39 10.10 19.45 18.11
C THR A 39 9.24 19.38 19.36
N ASN A 40 8.97 18.17 19.88
CA ASN A 40 8.02 17.92 20.97
C ASN A 40 6.60 18.42 20.66
N GLY A 41 6.27 18.59 19.37
CA GLY A 41 4.99 19.11 18.91
C GLY A 41 4.86 20.64 18.95
N GLU A 42 5.87 21.36 19.44
CA GLU A 42 5.83 22.81 19.56
C GLU A 42 7.20 23.44 19.25
N TRP A 43 7.50 23.58 17.96
CA TRP A 43 8.65 24.34 17.49
C TRP A 43 8.36 25.84 17.59
N SER A 44 9.19 26.56 18.34
CA SER A 44 9.00 27.99 18.64
C SER A 44 9.76 28.95 17.72
N GLN A 45 10.69 28.44 16.90
CA GLN A 45 11.47 29.27 15.98
C GLN A 45 10.80 29.31 14.59
N SER A 46 11.47 29.93 13.62
CA SER A 46 10.90 30.08 12.28
C SER A 46 10.88 28.77 11.49
N ALA A 47 10.07 28.72 10.43
CA ALA A 47 10.09 27.64 9.44
C ALA A 47 11.45 27.53 8.74
N ALA A 48 12.14 28.66 8.52
CA ALA A 48 13.48 28.68 7.93
C ALA A 48 14.50 27.99 8.82
N ASP A 49 14.44 28.22 10.13
CA ASP A 49 15.33 27.53 11.09
C ASP A 49 15.04 26.03 11.12
N LEU A 50 13.76 25.63 11.13
CA LEU A 50 13.38 24.21 11.11
C LEU A 50 13.79 23.53 9.79
N ALA A 51 13.70 24.24 8.66
CA ALA A 51 14.09 23.73 7.35
C ALA A 51 15.57 23.32 7.28
N LEU A 52 16.46 23.97 8.07
CA LEU A 52 17.87 23.59 8.20
C LEU A 52 18.05 22.19 8.82
N HIS A 53 17.06 21.72 9.58
CA HIS A 53 17.07 20.41 10.22
C HIS A 53 16.50 19.29 9.34
N VAL A 54 15.91 19.59 8.18
CA VAL A 54 15.42 18.56 7.24
C VAL A 54 16.59 17.71 6.75
N ARG A 55 16.46 16.39 6.86
CA ARG A 55 17.53 15.46 6.46
C ARG A 55 17.71 15.49 4.93
N ALA A 56 18.96 15.56 4.48
CA ALA A 56 19.32 15.54 3.05
C ALA A 56 18.68 14.35 2.31
N TYR A 57 18.63 13.18 2.95
CA TYR A 57 17.95 12.00 2.41
C TYR A 57 16.50 12.27 1.96
N PHE A 58 15.70 12.94 2.79
CA PHE A 58 14.31 13.25 2.44
C PHE A 58 14.19 14.39 1.43
N ARG A 59 15.18 15.30 1.38
CA ARG A 59 15.25 16.32 0.33
C ARG A 59 15.38 15.71 -1.07
N TYR A 60 16.07 14.57 -1.19
CA TYR A 60 16.16 13.82 -2.45
C TYR A 60 15.00 12.84 -2.65
N LEU A 61 14.55 12.17 -1.58
CA LEU A 61 13.52 11.14 -1.67
C LEU A 61 12.15 11.69 -2.08
N CYS A 62 11.70 12.79 -1.47
CA CYS A 62 10.36 13.33 -1.71
C CYS A 62 10.12 13.70 -3.19
N PRO A 63 11.00 14.46 -3.87
CA PRO A 63 10.86 14.73 -5.31
C PRO A 63 10.74 13.45 -6.13
N LEU A 64 11.66 12.49 -5.94
CA LEU A 64 11.69 11.23 -6.68
C LEU A 64 10.42 10.40 -6.49
N LEU A 65 9.85 10.40 -5.28
CA LEU A 65 8.57 9.73 -5.01
C LEU A 65 7.41 10.44 -5.74
N THR A 66 7.37 11.78 -5.73
CA THR A 66 6.30 12.57 -6.37
C THR A 66 6.34 12.56 -7.91
N GLU A 67 7.46 12.17 -8.51
CA GLU A 67 7.59 11.96 -9.95
C GLU A 67 6.93 10.65 -10.42
N LYS A 68 6.80 9.65 -9.52
CA LYS A 68 6.18 8.36 -9.87
C LYS A 68 4.66 8.48 -9.70
N SER A 69 3.92 8.41 -10.80
CA SER A 69 2.45 8.51 -10.81
C SER A 69 1.73 7.48 -9.90
N GLN A 70 2.35 6.33 -9.66
CA GLN A 70 1.82 5.27 -8.79
C GLN A 70 2.09 5.48 -7.30
N LEU A 71 2.99 6.40 -6.94
CA LEU A 71 3.38 6.69 -5.55
C LEU A 71 2.79 8.01 -5.09
N THR A 72 2.40 8.05 -3.83
CA THR A 72 2.00 9.26 -3.12
C THR A 72 2.86 9.36 -1.85
N VAL A 73 3.16 10.59 -1.44
CA VAL A 73 3.92 10.87 -0.21
C VAL A 73 3.00 11.55 0.78
N ALA A 74 3.07 11.15 2.03
CA ALA A 74 2.43 11.84 3.13
C ALA A 74 3.42 12.07 4.29
N LEU A 75 3.39 13.26 4.88
CA LEU A 75 3.93 13.45 6.22
C LEU A 75 2.82 13.20 7.24
N VAL A 76 3.10 12.32 8.20
CA VAL A 76 2.19 11.94 9.28
C VAL A 76 2.82 12.33 10.62
N THR A 77 2.29 13.31 11.33
CA THR A 77 2.91 13.83 12.57
C THR A 77 1.89 14.05 13.69
N PHE A 78 2.34 13.86 14.94
CA PHE A 78 1.56 14.26 16.11
C PHE A 78 1.62 15.76 16.38
N SER A 79 2.48 16.52 15.69
CA SER A 79 2.51 17.97 15.79
C SER A 79 1.18 18.58 15.28
N PRO A 80 0.59 19.53 16.00
CA PRO A 80 -0.56 20.30 15.54
C PRO A 80 -0.17 21.46 14.59
N GLN A 81 1.12 21.77 14.43
CA GLN A 81 1.62 22.96 13.73
C GLN A 81 1.61 22.80 12.20
N ARG A 82 0.43 22.59 11.62
CA ARG A 82 0.25 22.36 10.18
C ARG A 82 0.89 23.46 9.31
N GLU A 83 0.59 24.72 9.60
CA GLU A 83 1.05 25.87 8.81
C GLU A 83 2.58 26.00 8.81
N LEU A 84 3.21 25.73 9.96
CA LEU A 84 4.66 25.71 10.09
C LEU A 84 5.27 24.63 9.19
N ILE A 85 4.71 23.41 9.22
CA ILE A 85 5.22 22.28 8.43
C ILE A 85 5.00 22.52 6.93
N GLU A 86 3.87 23.11 6.53
CA GLU A 86 3.63 23.56 5.16
C GLU A 86 4.71 24.57 4.73
N ALA A 87 5.01 25.57 5.55
CA ALA A 87 6.06 26.54 5.26
C ALA A 87 7.45 25.88 5.14
N VAL A 88 7.77 24.90 5.98
CA VAL A 88 9.02 24.13 5.88
C VAL A 88 9.10 23.38 4.54
N LEU A 89 8.01 22.74 4.10
CA LEU A 89 7.96 22.06 2.81
C LEU A 89 8.19 23.02 1.64
N GLN A 90 7.53 24.18 1.65
CA GLN A 90 7.67 25.21 0.61
C GLN A 90 9.08 25.82 0.55
N LEU A 91 9.81 25.83 1.67
CA LEU A 91 11.22 26.25 1.71
C LEU A 91 12.18 25.17 1.22
N CYS A 92 11.81 23.89 1.33
CA CYS A 92 12.69 22.77 1.00
C CYS A 92 12.53 22.25 -0.42
N PHE A 93 11.39 22.50 -1.06
CA PHE A 93 11.02 21.89 -2.34
C PHE A 93 10.42 22.89 -3.30
N ASP A 94 10.51 22.61 -4.59
CA ASP A 94 9.71 23.31 -5.59
C ASP A 94 8.21 23.17 -5.26
N PRO A 95 7.36 24.19 -5.55
CA PRO A 95 5.94 24.14 -5.26
C PRO A 95 5.24 22.91 -5.86
N SER A 96 5.67 22.48 -7.04
CA SER A 96 5.13 21.30 -7.73
C SER A 96 5.35 19.97 -6.98
N VAL A 97 6.33 19.92 -6.07
CA VAL A 97 6.62 18.80 -5.17
C VAL A 97 5.95 19.04 -3.82
N ALA A 98 6.12 20.23 -3.24
CA ALA A 98 5.57 20.57 -1.93
C ALA A 98 4.04 20.36 -1.87
N ASP A 99 3.32 20.84 -2.88
CA ASP A 99 1.85 20.76 -2.95
C ASP A 99 1.33 19.33 -3.14
N LYS A 100 2.19 18.40 -3.60
CA LYS A 100 1.84 16.98 -3.77
C LYS A 100 2.03 16.16 -2.49
N ILE A 101 2.76 16.67 -1.50
CA ILE A 101 2.98 15.96 -0.24
C ILE A 101 1.74 16.14 0.65
N LEU A 102 1.06 15.04 0.94
CA LEU A 102 -0.11 15.07 1.82
C LEU A 102 0.33 15.34 3.26
N LEU A 103 -0.40 16.20 3.97
CA LEU A 103 -0.15 16.46 5.39
C LEU A 103 -1.26 15.89 6.26
N ARG A 104 -0.87 15.08 7.24
CA ARG A 104 -1.70 14.63 8.35
C ARG A 104 -1.01 14.99 9.66
N CYS A 105 -1.34 16.19 10.12
CA CYS A 105 -0.92 16.74 11.40
C CYS A 105 -1.97 16.44 12.46
N ASN A 106 -1.66 16.68 13.73
CA ASN A 106 -2.65 16.62 14.81
C ASN A 106 -3.54 17.87 14.85
N ASP A 107 -4.18 18.15 13.71
CA ASP A 107 -5.11 19.24 13.53
C ASP A 107 -6.55 18.71 13.38
N SER A 108 -7.50 19.64 13.32
CA SER A 108 -8.93 19.36 13.08
C SER A 108 -9.29 19.29 11.59
N SER A 109 -8.31 19.33 10.67
CA SER A 109 -8.58 19.43 9.22
C SER A 109 -9.03 18.11 8.59
N TRP A 110 -9.04 17.02 9.35
CA TRP A 110 -9.41 15.70 8.89
C TRP A 110 -10.03 14.85 10.00
N THR A 111 -10.83 13.87 9.61
CA THR A 111 -11.45 12.88 10.49
C THR A 111 -11.44 11.52 9.80
N ILE A 112 -11.67 10.46 10.57
CA ILE A 112 -11.77 9.09 10.06
C ILE A 112 -13.03 8.47 10.62
N HIS A 113 -13.81 7.83 9.76
CA HIS A 113 -14.90 6.99 10.20
C HIS A 113 -14.41 5.55 10.39
N ALA A 114 -14.94 4.86 11.40
CA ALA A 114 -14.62 3.46 11.71
C ALA A 114 -14.73 2.56 10.47
N SER A 115 -15.81 2.71 9.69
CA SER A 115 -16.04 1.97 8.45
C SER A 115 -14.96 2.19 7.39
N ASP A 116 -14.41 3.41 7.31
CA ASP A 116 -13.35 3.71 6.35
C ASP A 116 -12.03 3.04 6.77
N ALA A 117 -11.75 3.01 8.07
CA ALA A 117 -10.58 2.32 8.61
C ALA A 117 -10.67 0.81 8.42
N GLU A 118 -11.85 0.22 8.62
CA GLU A 118 -12.13 -1.20 8.34
C GLU A 118 -11.94 -1.52 6.87
N ALA A 119 -12.50 -0.70 5.99
CA ALA A 119 -12.35 -0.88 4.55
C ALA A 119 -10.88 -0.77 4.11
N PHE A 120 -10.10 0.10 4.75
CA PHE A 120 -8.70 0.32 4.44
C PHE A 120 -7.78 -0.80 4.96
N THR A 121 -7.98 -1.23 6.21
CA THR A 121 -7.12 -2.23 6.89
C THR A 121 -7.57 -3.66 6.71
N GLY A 122 -8.87 -3.89 6.52
CA GLY A 122 -9.51 -5.21 6.61
C GLY A 122 -9.69 -5.72 8.04
N ILE A 123 -9.45 -4.88 9.06
CA ILE A 123 -9.55 -5.20 10.48
C ILE A 123 -10.73 -4.43 11.06
N ASP A 124 -11.52 -5.08 11.92
CA ASP A 124 -12.64 -4.44 12.60
C ASP A 124 -12.17 -3.23 13.44
N ALA A 125 -12.90 -2.12 13.38
CA ALA A 125 -12.50 -0.87 14.00
C ALA A 125 -12.32 -0.97 15.52
N HIS A 126 -13.00 -1.89 16.21
CA HIS A 126 -12.80 -2.07 17.67
C HIS A 126 -11.42 -2.62 18.03
N HIS A 127 -10.70 -3.21 17.06
CA HIS A 127 -9.31 -3.64 17.22
C HIS A 127 -8.30 -2.60 16.74
N LEU A 128 -8.75 -1.48 16.17
CA LEU A 128 -7.88 -0.42 15.66
C LEU A 128 -7.77 0.73 16.67
N ARG A 129 -6.54 1.17 16.92
CA ARG A 129 -6.28 2.40 17.68
C ARG A 129 -6.42 3.63 16.77
N LEU A 130 -7.67 4.06 16.58
CA LEU A 130 -8.02 5.20 15.71
C LEU A 130 -7.98 6.56 16.42
N ASP A 131 -7.57 6.60 17.68
CA ASP A 131 -7.34 7.84 18.41
C ASP A 131 -6.10 8.61 17.89
N ARG A 132 -5.99 9.87 18.28
CA ARG A 132 -4.91 10.78 17.87
C ARG A 132 -3.58 10.53 18.59
N LYS A 133 -3.49 9.54 19.49
CA LYS A 133 -2.23 9.12 20.13
C LYS A 133 -1.54 7.97 19.39
N SER A 134 -2.15 7.48 18.31
CA SER A 134 -1.65 6.37 17.49
C SER A 134 -1.42 6.84 16.06
N LYS A 135 -0.26 6.52 15.48
CA LYS A 135 0.05 6.79 14.06
C LYS A 135 -0.90 6.10 13.09
N VAL A 136 -1.57 5.04 13.51
CA VAL A 136 -2.51 4.28 12.66
C VAL A 136 -3.59 5.19 12.11
N SER A 137 -4.16 6.09 12.93
CA SER A 137 -5.19 7.04 12.46
C SER A 137 -4.61 7.94 11.35
N TYR A 138 -3.48 8.57 11.57
CA TYR A 138 -2.80 9.43 10.60
C TYR A 138 -2.54 8.71 9.27
N VAL A 139 -2.03 7.48 9.33
CA VAL A 139 -1.75 6.66 8.13
C VAL A 139 -3.03 6.28 7.40
N VAL A 140 -4.08 5.87 8.12
CA VAL A 140 -5.39 5.57 7.50
C VAL A 140 -5.95 6.81 6.81
N SER A 141 -5.93 7.97 7.47
CA SER A 141 -6.40 9.24 6.90
C SER A 141 -5.60 9.66 5.67
N ALA A 142 -4.27 9.47 5.69
CA ALA A 142 -3.41 9.69 4.53
C ALA A 142 -3.75 8.72 3.39
N GLY A 143 -3.97 7.43 3.70
CA GLY A 143 -4.39 6.39 2.75
C GLY A 143 -5.68 6.75 2.03
N LEU A 144 -6.70 7.17 2.77
CA LEU A 144 -7.98 7.60 2.20
C LEU A 144 -7.84 8.82 1.28
N ALA A 145 -7.00 9.79 1.66
CA ALA A 145 -6.75 10.98 0.85
C ALA A 145 -5.92 10.68 -0.41
N ALA A 146 -4.88 9.85 -0.29
CA ALA A 146 -4.10 9.37 -1.43
C ALA A 146 -4.98 8.60 -2.41
N CYS A 147 -5.92 7.80 -1.90
CA CYS A 147 -6.87 7.06 -2.72
C CYS A 147 -7.75 8.01 -3.55
N LYS A 148 -8.31 9.05 -2.92
CA LYS A 148 -9.09 10.09 -3.62
C LYS A 148 -8.26 10.83 -4.65
N SER A 149 -7.02 11.21 -4.31
CA SER A 149 -6.10 11.91 -5.21
C SER A 149 -5.74 11.06 -6.43
N GLN A 150 -5.37 9.78 -6.23
CA GLN A 150 -5.04 8.87 -7.33
C GLN A 150 -6.24 8.55 -8.24
N GLN A 151 -7.45 8.50 -7.69
CA GLN A 151 -8.67 8.27 -8.46
C GLN A 151 -9.13 9.49 -9.25
N ALA A 152 -8.74 10.70 -8.85
CA ALA A 152 -9.05 11.93 -9.57
C ALA A 152 -8.24 12.07 -10.87
N ASP A 153 -7.10 11.38 -10.99
CA ASP A 153 -6.29 11.35 -12.21
C ASP A 153 -6.83 10.28 -13.20
N PRO A 154 -7.38 10.69 -14.37
CA PRO A 154 -7.91 9.75 -15.37
C PRO A 154 -6.86 8.76 -15.88
N ALA A 155 -5.58 9.12 -15.90
CA ALA A 155 -4.50 8.22 -16.32
C ALA A 155 -4.30 7.08 -15.32
N ASN A 156 -4.53 7.35 -14.03
CA ASN A 156 -4.42 6.37 -12.95
C ASN A 156 -5.66 5.48 -12.82
N TYR A 157 -6.84 5.96 -13.22
CA TYR A 157 -8.09 5.19 -13.13
C TYR A 157 -8.00 3.82 -13.80
N PHE A 158 -7.36 3.73 -14.97
CA PHE A 158 -7.20 2.47 -15.71
C PHE A 158 -6.09 1.57 -15.19
N ILE A 159 -5.09 2.15 -14.50
CA ILE A 159 -3.89 1.43 -14.04
C ILE A 159 -4.07 0.94 -12.60
N LEU A 160 -4.78 1.71 -11.77
CA LEU A 160 -4.87 1.57 -10.32
C LEU A 160 -6.32 1.39 -9.87
N HIS A 161 -7.05 0.50 -10.55
CA HIS A 161 -8.50 0.26 -10.37
C HIS A 161 -8.91 -0.12 -8.93
N GLU A 162 -7.98 -0.55 -8.09
CA GLU A 162 -8.25 -0.88 -6.69
C GLU A 162 -7.95 0.31 -5.78
N ALA A 163 -8.79 0.48 -4.75
CA ALA A 163 -8.51 1.43 -3.68
C ALA A 163 -7.22 1.05 -2.93
N ILE A 164 -6.42 2.04 -2.53
CA ILE A 164 -5.25 1.84 -1.67
C ILE A 164 -5.70 1.14 -0.38
N LYS A 165 -5.00 0.05 -0.01
CA LYS A 165 -5.19 -0.67 1.25
C LYS A 165 -3.96 -0.56 2.15
N SER A 166 -4.08 -0.97 3.41
CA SER A 166 -2.97 -0.96 4.38
C SER A 166 -1.70 -1.63 3.87
N CYS A 167 -1.82 -2.74 3.13
CA CYS A 167 -0.67 -3.46 2.55
C CYS A 167 0.01 -2.74 1.37
N ASP A 168 -0.61 -1.71 0.80
CA ASP A 168 -0.02 -0.87 -0.25
C ASP A 168 0.82 0.28 0.34
N VAL A 169 0.74 0.48 1.66
CA VAL A 169 1.36 1.61 2.37
C VAL A 169 2.67 1.19 3.02
N LEU A 170 3.59 2.13 3.20
CA LEU A 170 4.74 1.98 4.09
C LEU A 170 4.78 3.15 5.06
N LEU A 171 4.88 2.88 6.36
CA LEU A 171 5.20 3.87 7.39
C LEU A 171 6.71 3.89 7.64
N ILE A 172 7.34 5.07 7.59
CA ILE A 172 8.72 5.32 8.01
C ILE A 172 8.66 6.20 9.25
N ASP A 173 9.17 5.70 10.38
CA ASP A 173 9.04 6.35 11.69
C ASP A 173 10.25 5.93 12.56
N ASP A 174 10.82 6.86 13.33
CA ASP A 174 11.95 6.60 14.23
C ASP A 174 11.50 5.95 15.54
N CYS A 175 10.20 5.96 15.86
CA CYS A 175 9.69 5.29 17.04
C CYS A 175 9.36 3.81 16.72
N PRO A 176 10.04 2.84 17.34
CA PRO A 176 9.79 1.41 17.08
C PRO A 176 8.38 0.98 17.51
N ASP A 177 7.78 1.65 18.50
CA ASP A 177 6.41 1.36 18.94
C ASP A 177 5.39 1.75 17.87
N ASN A 178 5.55 2.93 17.24
CA ASN A 178 4.69 3.35 16.13
C ASN A 178 4.76 2.35 14.97
N VAL A 179 5.97 1.91 14.62
CA VAL A 179 6.23 0.90 13.58
C VAL A 179 5.57 -0.44 13.92
N THR A 180 5.69 -0.87 15.17
CA THR A 180 5.13 -2.15 15.66
C THR A 180 3.60 -2.12 15.66
N ILE A 181 3.00 -1.04 16.19
CA ILE A 181 1.54 -0.86 16.22
C ILE A 181 0.99 -0.80 14.78
N ALA A 182 1.63 -0.07 13.87
CA ALA A 182 1.23 -0.04 12.46
C ALA A 182 1.26 -1.45 11.84
N SER A 183 2.33 -2.20 12.10
CA SER A 183 2.50 -3.56 11.58
C SER A 183 1.41 -4.52 12.10
N GLN A 184 1.03 -4.40 13.37
CA GLN A 184 -0.09 -5.17 13.96
C GLN A 184 -1.43 -4.83 13.30
N CYS A 185 -1.59 -3.63 12.77
CA CYS A 185 -2.76 -3.20 12.00
C CYS A 185 -2.65 -3.50 10.49
N GLY A 186 -1.70 -4.34 10.07
CA GLY A 186 -1.50 -4.72 8.67
C GLY A 186 -0.88 -3.63 7.79
N ILE A 187 -0.31 -2.58 8.40
CA ILE A 187 0.41 -1.51 7.71
C ILE A 187 1.92 -1.80 7.83
N PRO A 188 2.63 -2.13 6.74
CA PRO A 188 4.06 -2.28 6.77
C PRO A 188 4.75 -1.06 7.38
N GLY A 189 5.60 -1.28 8.38
CA GLY A 189 6.39 -0.23 9.03
C GLY A 189 7.89 -0.47 8.88
N LEU A 190 8.65 0.61 8.80
CA LEU A 190 10.10 0.61 8.69
C LEU A 190 10.68 1.61 9.69
N HIS A 191 11.36 1.08 10.71
CA HIS A 191 12.07 1.90 11.69
C HIS A 191 13.17 2.72 11.02
N PHE A 192 13.11 4.04 11.17
CA PHE A 192 14.07 4.96 10.59
C PHE A 192 15.30 5.08 11.46
N GLU A 193 16.36 4.38 11.05
CA GLU A 193 17.68 4.49 11.66
C GLU A 193 18.70 4.66 10.52
N PRO A 194 19.37 5.82 10.38
CA PRO A 194 20.16 6.14 9.18
C PRO A 194 21.20 5.07 8.80
N ALA A 195 21.85 4.49 9.80
CA ALA A 195 22.90 3.48 9.59
C ALA A 195 22.37 2.14 9.07
N SER A 196 21.13 1.78 9.42
CA SER A 196 20.57 0.45 9.13
C SER A 196 19.38 0.49 8.15
N PHE A 197 18.87 1.69 7.82
CA PHE A 197 17.66 1.90 7.03
C PHE A 197 17.68 1.13 5.71
N ARG A 198 18.78 1.21 4.95
CA ARG A 198 18.93 0.51 3.66
C ARG A 198 18.80 -1.02 3.82
N ALA A 199 19.50 -1.59 4.79
CA ALA A 199 19.48 -3.03 5.02
C ALA A 199 18.08 -3.50 5.42
N ARG A 200 17.37 -2.71 6.24
CA ARG A 200 15.99 -3.00 6.64
C ARG A 200 15.00 -2.90 5.48
N LEU A 201 15.14 -1.88 4.62
CA LEU A 201 14.30 -1.75 3.42
C LEU A 201 14.43 -2.96 2.49
N LEU A 202 15.66 -3.42 2.23
CA LEU A 202 15.91 -4.60 1.39
C LEU A 202 15.41 -5.90 2.04
N ALA A 203 15.33 -5.96 3.37
CA ALA A 203 14.77 -7.11 4.08
C ALA A 203 13.24 -7.18 3.91
N LEU A 204 12.54 -6.03 3.87
CA LEU A 204 11.08 -6.00 3.73
C LEU A 204 10.59 -6.68 2.42
N ASP A 205 11.28 -6.47 1.30
CA ASP A 205 10.91 -7.08 0.01
C ASP A 205 10.98 -8.63 0.03
N LYS A 206 11.86 -9.21 0.86
CA LYS A 206 12.03 -10.67 0.92
C LYS A 206 10.86 -11.39 1.61
N HIS A 207 10.11 -10.70 2.46
CA HIS A 207 9.12 -11.32 3.34
C HIS A 207 7.66 -11.27 2.84
N GLU A 208 7.36 -10.65 1.69
CA GLU A 208 5.99 -10.46 1.18
C GLU A 208 5.74 -11.13 -0.21
N PRO A 209 5.75 -12.47 -0.31
CA PRO A 209 5.52 -13.19 -1.58
C PRO A 209 4.11 -12.96 -2.17
N SER A 210 3.13 -12.62 -1.32
CA SER A 210 1.74 -12.31 -1.69
C SER A 210 1.67 -11.09 -2.60
N ARG A 211 2.41 -10.03 -2.26
CA ARG A 211 2.50 -8.78 -3.03
C ARG A 211 3.12 -9.00 -4.41
N ARG A 212 4.21 -9.76 -4.48
CA ARG A 212 4.87 -10.16 -5.74
C ARG A 212 3.91 -10.92 -6.68
N ARG A 213 3.00 -11.73 -6.14
CA ARG A 213 2.02 -12.46 -6.95
C ARG A 213 0.97 -11.54 -7.56
N ARG A 214 0.46 -10.55 -6.80
CA ARG A 214 -0.51 -9.56 -7.32
C ARG A 214 0.11 -8.68 -8.40
N GLN A 215 1.35 -8.24 -8.21
CA GLN A 215 2.05 -7.44 -9.22
C GLN A 215 2.31 -8.20 -10.52
N LYS A 216 2.69 -9.48 -10.45
CA LYS A 216 2.85 -10.31 -11.65
C LYS A 216 1.53 -10.41 -12.42
N LEU A 217 0.41 -10.51 -11.72
CA LEU A 217 -0.92 -10.52 -12.31
C LEU A 217 -1.24 -9.15 -12.95
N ALA A 218 -1.02 -8.04 -12.24
CA ALA A 218 -1.25 -6.69 -12.73
C ALA A 218 -0.40 -6.40 -13.98
N LYS A 219 0.91 -6.67 -13.95
CA LYS A 219 1.80 -6.54 -15.13
C LYS A 219 1.33 -7.41 -16.30
N ALA A 220 0.88 -8.64 -16.04
CA ALA A 220 0.34 -9.50 -17.09
C ALA A 220 -0.97 -8.95 -17.70
N LEU A 221 -1.84 -8.35 -16.88
CA LEU A 221 -3.07 -7.71 -17.33
C LEU A 221 -2.80 -6.43 -18.12
N SER A 222 -1.92 -5.54 -17.65
CA SER A 222 -1.54 -4.33 -18.38
C SER A 222 -0.93 -4.65 -19.74
N ARG A 223 -0.04 -5.65 -19.82
CA ARG A 223 0.50 -6.12 -21.11
C ARG A 223 -0.59 -6.63 -22.05
N ARG A 224 -1.60 -7.33 -21.51
CA ARG A 224 -2.71 -7.86 -22.31
C ARG A 224 -3.64 -6.77 -22.81
N LEU A 225 -3.82 -5.69 -22.04
CA LEU A 225 -4.62 -4.51 -22.45
C LEU A 225 -3.89 -3.65 -23.48
N GLN A 226 -2.55 -3.59 -23.42
CA GLN A 226 -1.71 -2.88 -24.39
C GLN A 226 -1.48 -3.66 -25.70
N GLN A 227 -1.87 -4.94 -25.76
CA GLN A 227 -1.83 -5.68 -27.02
C GLN A 227 -2.92 -5.15 -27.96
N PRO A 228 -2.59 -4.76 -29.20
CA PRO A 228 -3.60 -4.37 -30.17
C PRO A 228 -4.53 -5.56 -30.37
N VAL A 229 -5.82 -5.35 -30.14
CA VAL A 229 -6.85 -6.36 -30.39
C VAL A 229 -6.92 -6.58 -31.89
N THR A 230 -6.13 -7.54 -32.41
CA THR A 230 -6.31 -8.04 -33.77
C THR A 230 -7.65 -8.77 -33.82
N LEU A 231 -8.70 -8.04 -34.19
CA LEU A 231 -9.98 -8.62 -34.58
C LEU A 231 -9.73 -9.44 -35.85
N GLN A 232 -9.50 -10.75 -35.69
CA GLN A 232 -9.58 -11.67 -36.81
C GLN A 232 -11.04 -11.74 -37.23
N ILE A 233 -11.40 -10.98 -38.25
CA ILE A 233 -12.64 -11.16 -38.99
C ILE A 233 -12.51 -12.51 -39.70
N VAL A 234 -13.03 -13.55 -39.06
CA VAL A 234 -13.19 -14.85 -39.71
C VAL A 234 -14.35 -14.71 -40.69
N CYS A 235 -14.04 -14.24 -41.89
CA CYS A 235 -14.93 -14.39 -43.03
C CYS A 235 -15.08 -15.90 -43.27
N ALA A 236 -16.16 -16.48 -42.74
CA ALA A 236 -16.54 -17.84 -43.05
C ALA A 236 -16.75 -17.92 -44.57
N SER A 237 -15.83 -18.60 -45.25
CA SER A 237 -15.97 -18.90 -46.68
C SER A 237 -17.23 -19.75 -46.86
N PRO A 238 -18.07 -19.46 -47.88
CA PRO A 238 -19.27 -20.24 -48.12
C PRO A 238 -18.89 -21.70 -48.41
N THR A 239 -19.43 -22.62 -47.60
CA THR A 239 -19.36 -24.06 -47.85
C THR A 239 -19.95 -24.37 -49.22
N LYS A 240 -19.18 -25.08 -50.04
CA LYS A 240 -19.53 -25.52 -51.39
C LYS A 240 -20.92 -26.20 -51.40
N PRO A 241 -21.77 -25.92 -52.41
CA PRO A 241 -23.07 -26.57 -52.54
C PRO A 241 -22.91 -28.01 -53.01
N THR A 242 -23.43 -28.96 -52.23
CA THR A 242 -23.74 -30.32 -52.66
C THR A 242 -24.99 -30.31 -53.54
N LYS A 243 -24.91 -31.00 -54.70
CA LYS A 243 -25.94 -31.10 -55.74
C LYS A 243 -27.30 -31.59 -55.20
N PRO A 244 -28.43 -31.01 -55.64
CA PRO A 244 -29.76 -31.57 -55.38
C PRO A 244 -30.24 -32.47 -56.52
N MET A 245 -30.84 -33.61 -56.16
CA MET A 245 -31.73 -34.38 -57.05
C MET A 245 -33.09 -33.69 -57.12
N SER A 246 -33.62 -33.68 -58.34
CA SER A 246 -34.89 -33.11 -58.79
C SER A 246 -36.13 -33.59 -58.04
N ARG A 247 -37.01 -32.65 -57.66
CA ARG A 247 -38.49 -32.75 -57.73
C ARG A 247 -39.12 -31.36 -57.50
N PRO A 248 -40.22 -31.00 -58.19
CA PRO A 248 -40.82 -29.68 -58.09
C PRO A 248 -41.96 -29.67 -57.06
N ARG A 249 -42.00 -28.64 -56.20
CA ARG A 249 -43.25 -28.11 -55.62
C ARG A 249 -43.12 -26.61 -55.38
N MET A 250 -44.16 -25.88 -55.80
CA MET A 250 -44.32 -24.44 -55.61
C MET A 250 -44.44 -24.07 -54.13
N GLY A 251 -43.92 -22.89 -53.77
CA GLY A 251 -44.16 -22.22 -52.50
C GLY A 251 -43.50 -20.84 -52.48
N PHE A 252 -44.32 -19.81 -52.28
CA PHE A 252 -43.98 -18.40 -52.20
C PHE A 252 -43.16 -18.02 -50.95
N CYS A 253 -42.58 -16.82 -51.01
CA CYS A 253 -42.20 -15.89 -49.93
C CYS A 253 -40.72 -15.78 -49.50
N THR A 254 -40.36 -14.51 -49.33
CA THR A 254 -39.07 -13.80 -49.17
C THR A 254 -38.15 -14.27 -48.04
N PRO A 255 -36.87 -13.83 -48.07
CA PRO A 255 -36.37 -13.17 -46.86
C PRO A 255 -35.48 -11.94 -47.10
N SER A 256 -35.70 -10.91 -46.28
CA SER A 256 -34.72 -9.86 -45.99
C SER A 256 -33.44 -10.44 -45.35
N PRO A 257 -32.28 -9.75 -45.47
CA PRO A 257 -31.02 -10.25 -44.96
C PRO A 257 -30.98 -10.10 -43.42
N VAL A 258 -30.99 -11.23 -42.72
CA VAL A 258 -30.68 -11.28 -41.29
C VAL A 258 -29.17 -11.38 -41.13
N THR A 259 -28.50 -10.26 -40.85
CA THR A 259 -27.12 -10.26 -40.36
C THR A 259 -27.08 -10.87 -38.96
N LYS A 260 -26.76 -12.17 -38.86
CA LYS A 260 -26.51 -12.82 -37.58
C LYS A 260 -25.12 -12.42 -37.06
N LEU A 261 -25.08 -11.45 -36.15
CA LEU A 261 -23.93 -11.20 -35.28
C LEU A 261 -23.73 -12.41 -34.35
N LYS A 262 -22.74 -13.26 -34.67
CA LYS A 262 -22.34 -14.36 -33.79
C LYS A 262 -21.33 -13.83 -32.77
N VAL A 263 -21.84 -13.33 -31.65
CA VAL A 263 -21.01 -13.00 -30.48
C VAL A 263 -20.55 -14.31 -29.86
N THR A 264 -19.29 -14.71 -30.09
CA THR A 264 -18.67 -15.79 -29.33
C THR A 264 -18.13 -15.22 -28.03
N SER A 265 -18.96 -15.14 -26.99
CA SER A 265 -18.44 -14.97 -25.65
C SER A 265 -17.76 -16.29 -25.25
N ARG A 266 -16.44 -16.29 -25.11
CA ARG A 266 -15.73 -17.35 -24.38
C ARG A 266 -15.97 -17.15 -22.88
N VAL A 267 -17.22 -17.24 -22.45
CA VAL A 267 -17.51 -17.50 -21.04
C VAL A 267 -17.19 -18.97 -20.82
N GLY A 268 -16.22 -19.21 -19.93
CA GLY A 268 -15.65 -20.52 -19.66
C GLY A 268 -16.73 -21.58 -19.46
N ARG A 269 -16.47 -22.76 -20.03
CA ARG A 269 -17.22 -23.99 -19.70
C ARG A 269 -17.41 -24.09 -18.18
N PRO A 270 -18.62 -24.37 -17.68
CA PRO A 270 -18.81 -24.73 -16.28
C PRO A 270 -17.97 -25.98 -16.02
N ARG A 271 -16.98 -25.88 -15.12
CA ARG A 271 -16.28 -27.07 -14.65
C ARG A 271 -17.28 -27.94 -13.89
N SER A 272 -17.38 -29.19 -14.32
CA SER A 272 -18.07 -30.27 -13.62
C SER A 272 -17.73 -30.22 -12.12
N LYS A 273 -18.78 -30.20 -11.28
CA LYS A 273 -18.69 -30.38 -9.83
C LYS A 273 -18.18 -31.80 -9.58
N ARG A 274 -16.85 -31.96 -9.48
CA ARG A 274 -16.26 -33.17 -8.90
C ARG A 274 -16.28 -32.98 -7.39
N CYS A 275 -17.15 -33.75 -6.75
CA CYS A 275 -17.32 -33.85 -5.31
C CYS A 275 -15.97 -34.14 -4.64
N THR A 276 -15.41 -33.17 -3.92
CA THR A 276 -14.32 -33.42 -2.97
C THR A 276 -14.95 -34.00 -1.71
N LYS A 277 -14.85 -35.32 -1.54
CA LYS A 277 -15.08 -35.97 -0.25
C LYS A 277 -14.11 -35.36 0.77
N PHE A 278 -14.64 -34.58 1.71
CA PHE A 278 -13.93 -34.27 2.94
C PHE A 278 -13.66 -35.59 3.67
N ARG A 279 -12.39 -35.98 3.76
CA ARG A 279 -11.95 -36.94 4.78
C ARG A 279 -11.75 -36.14 6.06
N ILE A 280 -12.72 -36.27 6.96
CA ILE A 280 -12.55 -35.95 8.38
C ILE A 280 -11.51 -36.95 8.90
N LEU A 281 -10.34 -36.46 9.31
CA LEU A 281 -9.41 -37.23 10.12
C LEU A 281 -9.90 -37.19 11.56
N PRO A 282 -10.04 -38.34 12.25
CA PRO A 282 -10.41 -38.34 13.64
C PRO A 282 -9.22 -37.89 14.51
N GLU A 283 -9.55 -36.97 15.38
CA GLU A 283 -8.93 -36.69 16.66
C GLU A 283 -8.43 -38.00 17.33
N ARG A 284 -7.13 -38.03 17.64
CA ARG A 284 -6.59 -38.96 18.64
C ARG A 284 -5.84 -38.18 19.70
N VAL A 285 -6.54 -38.02 20.80
CA VAL A 285 -6.01 -37.94 22.15
C VAL A 285 -5.06 -39.12 22.38
N ALA A 286 -3.83 -38.82 22.82
CA ALA A 286 -2.98 -39.75 23.53
C ALA A 286 -2.32 -38.99 24.68
N ILE A 287 -2.97 -39.12 25.85
CA ILE A 287 -2.38 -38.93 27.17
C ILE A 287 -1.45 -40.13 27.40
N LYS A 288 -0.17 -39.91 27.77
CA LYS A 288 0.40 -40.33 29.07
C LYS A 288 1.92 -40.09 29.15
N ASP A 289 2.28 -39.47 30.27
CA ASP A 289 3.55 -39.22 30.96
C ASP A 289 4.71 -40.21 30.80
N GLU A 290 5.94 -39.68 30.92
CA GLU A 290 6.85 -39.85 32.08
C GLU A 290 8.27 -39.38 31.68
N GLY A 291 8.93 -38.55 32.50
CA GLY A 291 10.36 -38.27 32.31
C GLY A 291 10.88 -36.94 32.82
N ALA A 292 11.01 -36.84 34.15
CA ALA A 292 11.69 -35.82 34.93
C ALA A 292 13.00 -35.24 34.34
N SER A 293 13.19 -33.93 34.52
CA SER A 293 14.40 -33.41 35.19
C SER A 293 14.20 -31.94 35.59
N ASP A 294 14.20 -31.72 36.89
CA ASP A 294 14.33 -30.44 37.58
C ASP A 294 15.45 -29.56 37.00
N THR A 295 15.18 -28.27 36.82
CA THR A 295 16.06 -27.20 37.32
C THR A 295 15.21 -25.98 37.65
N SER A 296 15.02 -25.80 38.94
CA SER A 296 14.49 -24.61 39.57
C SER A 296 15.50 -23.46 39.42
N PHE A 297 15.05 -22.34 38.85
CA PHE A 297 15.57 -21.02 39.18
C PHE A 297 14.40 -20.07 39.37
N SER A 298 14.16 -19.75 40.62
CA SER A 298 13.24 -18.72 41.08
C SER A 298 14.04 -17.53 41.63
N LEU A 299 13.32 -16.39 41.66
CA LEU A 299 13.55 -15.10 42.34
C LEU A 299 13.96 -13.93 41.43
N PRO A 300 13.58 -12.69 41.77
CA PRO A 300 12.29 -12.28 42.33
C PRO A 300 11.67 -11.04 41.63
N SER A 301 10.40 -10.86 41.97
CA SER A 301 9.57 -9.68 41.73
C SER A 301 9.98 -8.48 42.60
N VAL A 302 9.57 -7.28 42.14
CA VAL A 302 9.45 -5.99 42.86
C VAL A 302 10.72 -5.13 42.99
N LEU A 303 10.75 -4.04 42.22
CA LEU A 303 11.40 -2.79 42.62
C LEU A 303 10.39 -1.64 42.46
N THR A 304 9.81 -1.26 43.60
CA THR A 304 9.13 -0.01 43.86
C THR A 304 10.16 1.12 43.94
N TRP A 305 9.95 2.22 43.19
CA TRP A 305 10.66 3.47 43.40
C TRP A 305 9.81 4.37 44.29
N THR A 306 10.22 4.51 45.54
CA THR A 306 9.78 5.58 46.43
C THR A 306 10.61 6.82 46.19
N THR A 307 9.91 7.93 45.95
CA THR A 307 10.35 9.31 46.10
C THR A 307 10.93 9.57 47.49
N ALA A 308 12.07 10.28 47.55
CA ALA A 308 12.45 11.09 48.70
C ALA A 308 13.36 12.23 48.25
N ASP A 309 12.91 13.45 48.58
CA ASP A 309 13.65 14.70 48.57
C ASP A 309 14.89 14.65 49.47
N ALA A 310 15.94 15.39 49.09
CA ALA A 310 16.79 16.16 50.01
C ALA A 310 17.75 17.08 49.23
N GLU A 311 17.62 18.37 49.54
CA GLU A 311 18.52 19.53 49.34
C GLU A 311 18.76 20.11 47.94
#